data_AF-A0A127B894-F1
#
_entry.id   AF-A0A127B894-F1
#
_cell.length_a   1.000
_cell.length_b   1.000
_cell.length_c   1.000
_cell.angle_alpha   90.00
_cell.angle_beta   90.00
_cell.angle_gamma   90.00
#
_symmetry.space_group_name_H-M   'P 1'
#
loop_
_entity.id
_entity.type
_entity.pdbx_description
1 polymer ?
#
loop_
_entity_poly.entity_id
_entity_poly.type
_entity_poly.pdbx_seq_one_letter_code
_entity_poly.pdbx_strand_id
1 'polypeptide(L)'
;MKRLLPILLIILLSTPGFAYYSWTGTVDPGTILYVGNLTVKVDREVSGNRSILSIGDTYVMEGQKKTIQELTFEVKTFNNKTYVLITSEKPFEVKFSKATLITEKLKKQVEELKAELESANKKIKALQDENARLKRRLSELEKQKQTADVSKLKRQIANLTRENRALREQIANLTERINALLGENEFLKQQNSEYKKLISSLLKEQAQRSEQDYLEKAKREKLIGSILLKSLVFSLMIVITAGYLLYRAKRSYEYGGL
;
A
#
# COMPACT_ATOMS: atom_id res chain seq x y z
N MET A 1 -12.80 -60.20 -33.16
CA MET A 1 -11.66 -60.97 -33.70
C MET A 1 -12.07 -61.62 -35.01
N LYS A 2 -11.76 -61.00 -36.17
CA LYS A 2 -11.98 -61.63 -37.48
C LYS A 2 -10.76 -62.51 -37.77
N ARG A 3 -10.98 -63.83 -37.85
CA ARG A 3 -9.95 -64.84 -38.08
C ARG A 3 -9.38 -64.66 -39.51
N LEU A 4 -8.10 -64.28 -39.61
CA LEU A 4 -7.31 -64.48 -40.82
C LEU A 4 -7.16 -65.99 -41.02
N LEU A 5 -7.88 -66.55 -41.99
CA LEU A 5 -7.75 -67.95 -42.42
C LEU A 5 -6.46 -68.11 -43.26
N PRO A 6 -5.89 -69.34 -43.32
CA PRO A 6 -4.47 -69.56 -43.56
C PRO A 6 -4.03 -69.19 -44.97
N ILE A 7 -2.85 -68.56 -45.03
CA ILE A 7 -2.05 -68.35 -46.24
C ILE A 7 -1.55 -69.72 -46.67
N LEU A 8 -2.04 -70.25 -47.78
CA LEU A 8 -1.56 -71.50 -48.36
C LEU A 8 -0.63 -71.15 -49.53
N LEU A 9 0.68 -71.19 -49.29
CA LEU A 9 1.69 -71.14 -50.34
C LEU A 9 1.79 -72.55 -50.95
N ILE A 10 1.17 -72.78 -52.10
CA ILE A 10 1.36 -74.03 -52.84
C ILE A 10 2.50 -73.81 -53.84
N ILE A 11 3.62 -74.50 -53.63
CA ILE A 11 4.69 -74.66 -54.62
C ILE A 11 4.36 -75.93 -55.41
N LEU A 12 3.86 -75.79 -56.63
CA LEU A 12 3.64 -76.93 -57.54
C LEU A 12 4.95 -77.21 -58.29
N LEU A 13 5.65 -78.27 -57.88
CA LEU A 13 6.81 -78.82 -58.58
C LEU A 13 6.32 -79.73 -59.70
N SER A 14 6.25 -79.23 -60.94
CA SER A 14 6.03 -80.06 -62.12
C SER A 14 7.22 -79.95 -63.06
N THR A 15 7.97 -81.05 -63.21
CA THR A 15 9.15 -81.27 -64.09
C THR A 15 10.41 -80.47 -63.75
N PRO A 16 11.62 -81.03 -63.96
CA PRO A 16 12.87 -80.36 -63.59
C PRO A 16 13.11 -79.15 -64.51
N GLY A 17 12.91 -77.94 -64.00
CA GLY A 17 13.33 -76.71 -64.67
C GLY A 17 12.56 -75.42 -64.32
N PHE A 18 11.32 -75.50 -63.83
CA PHE A 18 10.50 -74.29 -63.61
C PHE A 18 9.80 -74.33 -62.24
N ALA A 19 10.09 -73.34 -61.38
CA ALA A 19 9.37 -73.11 -60.13
C ALA A 19 8.29 -72.05 -60.37
N TYR A 20 7.03 -72.40 -60.11
CA TYR A 20 5.92 -71.45 -60.18
C TYR A 20 5.53 -70.99 -58.77
N TYR A 21 5.49 -69.68 -58.57
CA TYR A 21 5.05 -69.05 -57.34
C TYR A 21 3.58 -68.70 -57.46
N SER A 22 2.78 -69.12 -56.49
CA SER A 22 1.36 -68.79 -56.43
C SER A 22 1.00 -68.22 -55.07
N TRP A 23 0.17 -67.19 -55.09
CA TRP A 23 -0.50 -66.67 -53.91
C TRP A 23 -2.00 -66.74 -54.15
N THR A 24 -2.70 -67.38 -53.23
CA THR A 24 -4.15 -67.34 -53.19
C THR A 24 -4.62 -66.83 -51.85
N GLY A 25 -5.58 -65.93 -51.87
CA GLY A 25 -6.14 -65.36 -50.67
C GLY A 25 -7.58 -64.91 -50.86
N THR A 26 -8.32 -64.97 -49.76
CA THR A 26 -9.64 -64.37 -49.68
C THR A 26 -9.52 -62.93 -49.22
N VAL A 27 -10.15 -62.01 -49.94
CA VAL A 27 -10.05 -60.57 -49.70
C VAL A 27 -11.44 -59.95 -49.68
N ASP A 28 -11.64 -58.99 -48.78
CA ASP A 28 -12.89 -58.22 -48.74
C ASP A 28 -12.88 -57.15 -49.85
N PRO A 29 -14.02 -56.90 -50.54
CA PRO A 29 -14.15 -55.78 -51.47
C PRO A 29 -13.74 -54.45 -50.82
N GLY A 30 -13.02 -53.60 -51.57
CA GLY A 30 -12.42 -52.37 -51.08
C GLY A 30 -11.00 -52.53 -50.50
N THR A 31 -10.47 -53.75 -50.44
CA THR A 31 -9.09 -54.00 -50.03
C THR A 31 -8.12 -53.61 -51.14
N ILE A 32 -7.00 -53.01 -50.77
CA ILE A 32 -5.87 -52.74 -51.65
C ILE A 32 -4.75 -53.72 -51.29
N LEU A 33 -4.31 -54.47 -52.30
CA LEU A 33 -3.16 -55.37 -52.27
C LEU A 33 -1.99 -54.69 -52.97
N TYR A 34 -0.80 -54.81 -52.42
CA TYR A 34 0.45 -54.45 -53.10
C TYR A 34 1.18 -55.73 -53.44
N VAL A 35 1.38 -55.97 -54.74
CA VAL A 35 1.94 -57.22 -55.28
C VAL A 35 3.20 -56.84 -56.05
N GLY A 36 4.37 -57.01 -55.43
CA GLY A 36 5.60 -56.38 -55.94
C GLY A 36 5.44 -54.86 -56.06
N ASN A 37 5.53 -54.34 -57.28
CA ASN A 37 5.34 -52.91 -57.59
C ASN A 37 3.91 -52.55 -58.05
N LEU A 38 3.00 -53.53 -58.13
CA LEU A 38 1.63 -53.31 -58.57
C LEU A 38 0.71 -53.01 -57.40
N THR A 39 -0.20 -52.06 -57.61
CA THR A 39 -1.32 -51.79 -56.70
C THR A 39 -2.57 -52.43 -57.28
N VAL A 40 -3.14 -53.38 -56.56
CA VAL A 40 -4.33 -54.15 -56.98
C VAL A 40 -5.47 -53.81 -56.03
N LYS A 41 -6.49 -53.14 -56.55
CA LYS A 41 -7.71 -52.85 -55.80
C LYS A 41 -8.74 -53.95 -56.07
N VAL A 42 -9.20 -54.59 -55.01
CA VAL A 42 -10.29 -55.55 -55.06
C VAL A 42 -11.61 -54.80 -54.98
N ASP A 43 -12.48 -55.00 -55.95
CA ASP A 43 -13.79 -54.33 -56.03
C ASP A 43 -14.88 -55.32 -56.46
N ARG A 44 -16.12 -54.84 -56.54
CA ARG A 44 -17.27 -55.65 -56.92
C ARG A 44 -18.15 -54.92 -57.92
N GLU A 45 -18.60 -55.66 -58.93
CA GLU A 45 -19.55 -55.13 -59.91
C GLU A 45 -20.91 -54.85 -59.28
N VAL A 46 -21.44 -53.64 -59.50
CA VAL A 46 -22.70 -53.17 -58.93
C VAL A 46 -23.91 -53.94 -59.47
N SER A 47 -23.89 -54.35 -60.74
CA SER A 47 -25.03 -54.99 -61.42
C SER A 47 -25.07 -56.51 -61.28
N GLY A 48 -23.93 -57.16 -61.05
CA GLY A 48 -23.81 -58.63 -61.13
C GLY A 48 -23.22 -59.32 -59.90
N ASN A 49 -22.83 -58.56 -58.86
CA ASN A 49 -22.16 -59.08 -57.66
C ASN A 49 -20.87 -59.89 -57.95
N ARG A 50 -20.28 -59.70 -59.15
CA ARG A 50 -19.03 -60.35 -59.57
C ARG A 50 -17.83 -59.62 -58.99
N SER A 51 -16.79 -60.37 -58.66
CA SER A 51 -15.54 -59.81 -58.16
C SER A 51 -14.70 -59.23 -59.29
N ILE A 52 -14.06 -58.09 -59.05
CA ILE A 52 -13.23 -57.38 -60.02
C ILE A 52 -11.90 -57.02 -59.36
N LEU A 53 -10.80 -57.10 -60.12
CA LEU A 53 -9.53 -56.50 -59.76
C LEU A 53 -9.25 -55.29 -60.66
N SER A 54 -8.91 -54.16 -60.06
CA SER A 54 -8.42 -52.97 -60.76
C SER A 54 -6.92 -52.84 -60.50
N ILE A 55 -6.14 -52.84 -61.57
CA ILE A 55 -4.68 -52.83 -61.57
C ILE A 55 -4.23 -51.73 -62.53
N GLY A 56 -4.05 -50.51 -62.01
CA GLY A 56 -3.91 -49.32 -62.85
C GLY A 56 -5.14 -49.14 -63.76
N ASP A 57 -4.90 -49.00 -65.07
CA ASP A 57 -5.97 -48.88 -66.07
C ASP A 57 -6.55 -50.22 -66.53
N THR A 58 -6.04 -51.35 -66.01
CA THR A 58 -6.49 -52.69 -66.40
C THR A 58 -7.45 -53.28 -65.37
N TYR A 59 -8.53 -53.86 -65.86
CA TYR A 59 -9.51 -54.58 -65.04
C TYR A 59 -9.47 -56.09 -65.33
N VAL A 60 -9.48 -56.91 -64.27
CA VAL A 60 -9.61 -58.36 -64.36
C VAL A 60 -10.97 -58.74 -63.80
N MET A 61 -11.85 -59.23 -64.68
CA MET A 61 -13.19 -59.67 -64.31
C MET A 61 -13.19 -61.14 -63.91
N GLU A 62 -14.20 -61.55 -63.15
CA GLU A 62 -14.41 -62.95 -62.80
C GLU A 62 -14.44 -63.87 -64.04
N GLY A 63 -13.68 -64.97 -63.97
CA GLY A 63 -13.50 -65.91 -65.07
C GLY A 63 -12.44 -65.50 -66.10
N GLN A 64 -11.87 -64.30 -65.99
CA GLN A 64 -10.74 -63.86 -66.82
C GLN A 64 -9.41 -64.08 -66.12
N LYS A 65 -8.39 -64.41 -66.93
CA LYS A 65 -6.98 -64.41 -66.54
C LYS A 65 -6.28 -63.29 -67.28
N LYS A 66 -5.54 -62.45 -66.58
CA LYS A 66 -4.72 -61.40 -67.21
C LYS A 66 -3.33 -61.38 -66.62
N THR A 67 -2.33 -61.29 -67.49
CA THR A 67 -0.92 -61.18 -67.10
C THR A 67 -0.47 -59.73 -67.22
N ILE A 68 0.05 -59.18 -66.11
CA ILE A 68 0.54 -57.81 -65.99
C ILE A 68 1.88 -57.87 -65.27
N GLN A 69 2.96 -57.36 -65.89
CA GLN A 69 4.31 -57.39 -65.32
C GLN A 69 4.72 -58.79 -64.81
N GLU A 70 4.57 -59.82 -65.64
CA GLU A 70 4.93 -61.21 -65.31
C GLU A 70 4.10 -61.84 -64.15
N LEU A 71 3.03 -61.16 -63.70
CA LEU A 71 2.09 -61.66 -62.71
C LEU A 71 0.74 -61.92 -63.37
N THR A 72 0.24 -63.14 -63.27
CA THR A 72 -1.08 -63.52 -63.77
C THR A 72 -2.10 -63.46 -62.66
N PHE A 73 -3.14 -62.66 -62.88
CA PHE A 73 -4.23 -62.44 -61.94
C PHE A 73 -5.49 -63.16 -62.41
N GLU A 74 -6.14 -63.86 -61.49
CA GLU A 74 -7.46 -64.46 -61.64
C GLU A 74 -8.29 -64.12 -60.41
N VAL A 75 -9.57 -63.84 -60.61
CA VAL A 75 -10.50 -63.53 -59.52
C VAL A 75 -11.74 -64.41 -59.63
N LYS A 76 -12.22 -64.89 -58.47
CA LYS A 76 -13.45 -65.69 -58.36
C LYS A 76 -14.29 -65.21 -57.18
N THR A 77 -15.60 -65.33 -57.34
CA THR A 77 -16.56 -65.08 -56.26
C THR A 77 -17.07 -66.41 -55.76
N PHE A 78 -16.93 -66.67 -54.46
CA PHE A 78 -17.52 -67.86 -53.84
C PHE A 78 -18.03 -67.51 -52.45
N ASN A 79 -19.26 -67.93 -52.13
CA ASN A 79 -19.93 -67.64 -50.86
C ASN A 79 -19.84 -66.16 -50.43
N ASN A 80 -20.12 -65.25 -51.37
CA ASN A 80 -20.05 -63.80 -51.18
C ASN A 80 -18.66 -63.24 -50.81
N LYS A 81 -17.59 -64.02 -51.01
CA LYS A 81 -16.20 -63.60 -50.81
C LYS A 81 -15.44 -63.57 -52.12
N THR A 82 -14.45 -62.67 -52.19
CA THR A 82 -13.58 -62.54 -53.36
C THR A 82 -12.30 -63.34 -53.13
N TYR A 83 -12.04 -64.28 -54.03
CA TYR A 83 -10.82 -65.09 -54.06
C TYR A 83 -9.93 -64.54 -55.16
N VAL A 84 -8.70 -64.20 -54.79
CA VAL A 84 -7.69 -63.71 -55.71
C VAL A 84 -6.62 -64.76 -55.82
N LEU A 85 -6.28 -65.13 -57.05
CA LEU A 85 -5.16 -65.99 -57.39
C LEU A 85 -4.17 -65.16 -58.20
N ILE A 86 -2.92 -65.18 -57.74
CA ILE A 86 -1.79 -64.51 -58.39
C ILE A 86 -0.74 -65.56 -58.65
N THR A 87 -0.25 -65.67 -59.87
CA THR A 87 0.84 -66.59 -60.23
C THR A 87 1.96 -65.87 -60.96
N SER A 88 3.20 -66.30 -60.73
CA SER A 88 4.39 -65.81 -61.44
C SER A 88 5.47 -66.88 -61.50
N GLU A 89 6.38 -66.75 -62.46
CA GLU A 89 7.61 -67.53 -62.53
C GLU A 89 8.68 -67.03 -61.54
N LYS A 90 8.56 -65.79 -61.05
CA LYS A 90 9.48 -65.19 -60.07
C LYS A 90 8.82 -65.05 -58.69
N PRO A 91 9.60 -65.11 -57.59
CA PRO A 91 9.08 -64.81 -56.26
C PRO A 91 8.50 -63.40 -56.20
N PHE A 92 7.37 -63.24 -55.52
CA PHE A 92 6.73 -61.95 -55.29
C PHE A 92 6.18 -61.85 -53.87
N GLU A 93 6.01 -60.61 -53.39
CA GLU A 93 5.47 -60.31 -52.07
C GLU A 93 4.08 -59.68 -52.19
N VAL A 94 3.15 -60.06 -51.30
CA VAL A 94 1.80 -59.46 -51.22
C VAL A 94 1.64 -58.75 -49.87
N LYS A 95 1.38 -57.43 -49.89
CA LYS A 95 1.11 -56.60 -48.69
C LYS A 95 -0.33 -56.05 -48.72
N PHE A 96 -0.92 -55.80 -47.55
CA PHE A 96 -2.29 -55.31 -47.40
C PHE A 96 -2.29 -53.92 -46.74
N SER A 97 -3.08 -52.94 -47.23
CA SER A 97 -2.96 -51.52 -46.80
C SER A 97 -3.83 -51.03 -45.62
N LYS A 98 -4.82 -51.83 -45.20
CA LYS A 98 -5.95 -51.48 -44.31
C LYS A 98 -5.71 -50.91 -42.90
N ALA A 99 -5.64 -51.85 -41.96
CA ALA A 99 -6.06 -51.62 -40.58
C ALA A 99 -4.91 -51.25 -39.64
N THR A 100 -3.70 -51.73 -39.92
CA THR A 100 -2.56 -51.62 -38.99
C THR A 100 -2.09 -50.17 -38.86
N LEU A 101 -1.90 -49.47 -39.98
CA LEU A 101 -1.43 -48.08 -40.00
C LEU A 101 -2.42 -47.11 -39.33
N ILE A 102 -3.72 -47.30 -39.56
CA ILE A 102 -4.78 -46.48 -38.93
C ILE A 102 -4.79 -46.72 -37.42
N THR A 103 -4.62 -47.98 -36.99
CA THR A 103 -4.59 -48.34 -35.57
C THR A 103 -3.39 -47.74 -34.85
N GLU A 104 -2.21 -47.74 -35.47
CA GLU A 104 -1.01 -47.13 -34.91
C GLU A 104 -1.14 -45.61 -34.79
N LYS A 105 -1.68 -44.94 -35.82
CA LYS A 105 -1.92 -43.50 -35.78
C LYS A 105 -2.92 -43.11 -34.68
N LEU A 106 -4.02 -43.85 -34.56
CA LEU A 106 -5.02 -43.63 -33.51
C LEU A 106 -4.43 -43.85 -32.11
N LYS A 107 -3.62 -44.91 -31.92
CA LYS A 107 -2.93 -45.13 -30.64
C LYS A 107 -2.03 -43.96 -30.27
N LYS A 108 -1.24 -43.45 -31.23
CA LYS A 108 -0.36 -42.32 -30.99
C LYS A 108 -1.14 -41.06 -30.58
N GLN A 109 -2.22 -40.74 -31.29
CA GLN A 109 -3.09 -39.61 -30.95
C GLN A 109 -3.73 -39.74 -29.56
N VAL A 110 -4.15 -40.95 -29.17
CA VAL A 110 -4.69 -41.20 -27.82
C VAL A 110 -3.65 -40.96 -26.74
N GLU A 111 -2.41 -41.39 -26.95
CA GLU A 111 -1.33 -41.17 -25.98
C GLU A 111 -0.93 -39.69 -25.90
N GLU A 112 -0.88 -38.98 -27.02
CA GLU A 112 -0.65 -37.52 -27.05
C GLU A 112 -1.74 -36.76 -26.28
N LEU A 113 -3.02 -37.08 -26.53
CA LEU A 113 -4.15 -36.46 -25.83
C LEU A 113 -4.16 -36.78 -24.33
N LYS A 114 -3.78 -38.00 -23.92
CA LYS A 114 -3.64 -38.34 -22.50
C LYS A 114 -2.55 -37.51 -21.82
N ALA A 115 -1.40 -37.33 -22.49
CA ALA A 115 -0.30 -36.54 -21.97
C ALA A 115 -0.69 -35.05 -21.83
N GLU A 116 -1.40 -34.51 -22.82
CA GLU A 116 -1.95 -33.14 -22.76
C GLU A 116 -2.96 -32.98 -21.61
N LEU A 117 -3.87 -33.94 -21.45
CA LEU A 117 -4.85 -33.95 -20.35
C LEU A 117 -4.16 -33.96 -18.98
N GLU A 118 -3.14 -34.80 -18.80
CA GLU A 118 -2.38 -34.87 -17.55
C GLU A 118 -1.64 -33.56 -17.26
N SER A 119 -1.03 -32.96 -18.28
CA SER A 119 -0.37 -31.65 -18.18
C SER A 119 -1.35 -30.53 -17.82
N ALA A 120 -2.52 -30.50 -18.47
CA ALA A 120 -3.58 -29.55 -18.17
C ALA A 120 -4.09 -29.70 -16.73
N ASN A 121 -4.32 -30.92 -16.28
CA ASN A 121 -4.75 -31.20 -14.90
C ASN A 121 -3.71 -30.75 -13.86
N LYS A 122 -2.41 -30.95 -14.13
CA LYS A 122 -1.34 -30.44 -13.27
C LYS A 122 -1.37 -28.91 -13.18
N LYS A 123 -1.56 -28.22 -14.31
CA LYS A 123 -1.69 -26.75 -14.35
C LYS A 123 -2.92 -26.26 -13.58
N ILE A 124 -4.07 -26.90 -13.75
CA ILE A 124 -5.30 -26.57 -13.02
C ILE A 124 -5.07 -26.68 -11.51
N LYS A 125 -4.47 -27.78 -11.06
CA LYS A 125 -4.17 -27.98 -9.63
C LYS A 125 -3.22 -26.90 -9.09
N ALA A 126 -2.16 -26.58 -9.82
CA ALA A 126 -1.23 -25.52 -9.43
C ALA A 126 -1.91 -24.15 -9.32
N LEU A 127 -2.78 -23.81 -10.27
CA LEU A 127 -3.55 -22.56 -10.25
C LEU A 127 -4.56 -22.53 -9.09
N GLN A 128 -5.19 -23.66 -8.76
CA GLN A 128 -6.08 -23.76 -7.60
C GLN A 128 -5.33 -23.53 -6.28
N ASP A 129 -4.13 -24.12 -6.15
CA ASP A 129 -3.28 -23.94 -4.98
C ASP A 129 -2.79 -22.48 -4.84
N GLU A 130 -2.41 -21.85 -5.96
CA GLU A 130 -2.01 -20.44 -5.99
C GLU A 130 -3.18 -19.52 -5.60
N ASN A 131 -4.37 -19.76 -6.15
CA ASN A 131 -5.56 -18.98 -5.84
C ASN A 131 -5.96 -19.11 -4.35
N ALA A 132 -5.83 -20.31 -3.77
CA ALA A 132 -6.03 -20.52 -2.33
C ALA A 132 -5.01 -19.74 -1.48
N ARG A 133 -3.73 -19.72 -1.88
CA ARG A 133 -2.69 -18.92 -1.20
C ARG A 133 -2.97 -17.42 -1.30
N LEU A 134 -3.36 -16.93 -2.46
CA LEU A 134 -3.68 -15.53 -2.68
C LEU A 134 -4.89 -15.09 -1.83
N LYS A 135 -5.95 -15.91 -1.75
CA LYS A 135 -7.10 -15.64 -0.87
C LYS A 135 -6.71 -15.54 0.60
N ARG A 136 -5.81 -16.42 1.08
CA ARG A 136 -5.30 -16.36 2.46
C ARG A 136 -4.52 -15.07 2.71
N ARG A 137 -3.60 -14.70 1.81
CA ARG A 137 -2.85 -13.44 1.89
C ARG A 137 -3.78 -12.23 1.89
N LEU A 138 -4.78 -12.21 1.03
CA LEU A 138 -5.77 -11.11 0.99
C LEU A 138 -6.48 -10.96 2.33
N SER A 139 -6.95 -12.08 2.92
CA SER A 139 -7.61 -12.06 4.23
C SER A 139 -6.67 -11.61 5.35
N GLU A 140 -5.41 -12.01 5.33
CA GLU A 140 -4.39 -11.54 6.29
C GLU A 140 -4.14 -10.03 6.16
N LEU A 141 -4.00 -9.53 4.93
CA LEU A 141 -3.82 -8.10 4.66
C LEU A 141 -5.06 -7.28 5.09
N GLU A 142 -6.26 -7.78 4.83
CA GLU A 142 -7.50 -7.14 5.30
C GLU A 142 -7.57 -7.06 6.82
N LYS A 143 -7.19 -8.14 7.52
CA LYS A 143 -7.10 -8.16 8.98
C LYS A 143 -6.06 -7.16 9.49
N GLN A 144 -4.87 -7.12 8.89
CA GLN A 144 -3.83 -6.15 9.25
C GLN A 144 -4.32 -4.70 9.06
N LYS A 145 -4.97 -4.42 7.93
CA LYS A 145 -5.55 -3.10 7.62
C LYS A 145 -6.65 -2.69 8.59
N GLN A 146 -7.51 -3.63 9.02
CA GLN A 146 -8.61 -3.33 9.92
C GLN A 146 -8.19 -3.15 11.39
N THR A 147 -7.19 -3.88 11.86
CA THR A 147 -7.04 -4.07 13.31
C THR A 147 -6.05 -3.14 14.00
N ALA A 148 -4.89 -2.87 13.43
CA ALA A 148 -3.79 -2.31 14.24
C ALA A 148 -3.58 -0.80 14.09
N ASP A 149 -3.47 -0.29 12.86
CA ASP A 149 -2.93 1.06 12.68
C ASP A 149 -3.99 2.15 12.71
N VAL A 150 -5.07 2.03 11.94
CA VAL A 150 -6.01 3.15 11.78
C VAL A 150 -6.79 3.45 13.07
N SER A 151 -7.24 2.43 13.79
CA SER A 151 -8.01 2.61 15.02
C SER A 151 -7.14 3.14 16.18
N LYS A 152 -5.92 2.62 16.32
CA LYS A 152 -4.94 3.06 17.33
C LYS A 152 -4.45 4.47 17.05
N LEU A 153 -4.11 4.79 15.80
CA LEU A 153 -3.73 6.14 15.37
C LEU A 153 -4.89 7.14 15.59
N LYS A 154 -6.13 6.78 15.26
CA LYS A 154 -7.30 7.63 15.56
C LYS A 154 -7.45 7.92 17.05
N ARG A 155 -7.27 6.92 17.92
CA ARG A 155 -7.30 7.12 19.38
C ARG A 155 -6.15 8.00 19.87
N GLN A 156 -4.94 7.79 19.35
CA GLN A 156 -3.79 8.64 19.68
C GLN A 156 -4.02 10.09 19.25
N ILE A 157 -4.51 10.33 18.03
CA ILE A 157 -4.86 11.67 17.55
C ILE A 157 -5.93 12.31 18.44
N ALA A 158 -6.98 11.56 18.81
CA ALA A 158 -8.02 12.08 19.68
C ALA A 158 -7.48 12.46 21.08
N ASN A 159 -6.60 11.64 21.66
CA ASN A 159 -5.98 11.92 22.95
C ASN A 159 -5.06 13.15 22.88
N LEU A 160 -4.15 13.20 21.89
CA LEU A 160 -3.26 14.33 21.67
C LEU A 160 -4.04 15.64 21.42
N THR A 161 -5.17 15.56 20.71
CA THR A 161 -6.05 16.72 20.47
C THR A 161 -6.65 17.24 21.78
N ARG A 162 -7.09 16.34 22.68
CA ARG A 162 -7.61 16.73 24.00
C ARG A 162 -6.52 17.33 24.87
N GLU A 163 -5.34 16.72 24.92
CA GLU A 163 -4.19 17.25 25.65
C GLU A 163 -3.79 18.64 25.16
N ASN A 164 -3.76 18.85 23.84
CA ASN A 164 -3.43 20.16 23.26
C ASN A 164 -4.46 21.23 23.65
N ARG A 165 -5.76 20.89 23.70
CA ARG A 165 -6.79 21.82 24.19
C ARG A 165 -6.60 22.17 25.67
N ALA A 166 -6.38 21.17 26.51
CA ALA A 166 -6.15 21.39 27.94
C ALA A 166 -4.90 22.25 28.19
N LEU A 167 -3.82 22.02 27.46
CA LEU A 167 -2.61 22.84 27.53
C LEU A 167 -2.86 24.28 27.08
N ARG A 168 -3.63 24.50 26.02
CA ARG A 168 -4.01 25.86 25.58
C ARG A 168 -4.83 26.60 26.64
N GLU A 169 -5.76 25.92 27.30
CA GLU A 169 -6.54 26.49 28.41
C GLU A 169 -5.65 26.85 29.61
N GLN A 170 -4.69 25.98 29.95
CA GLN A 170 -3.70 26.27 31.00
C GLN A 170 -2.85 27.48 30.65
N ILE A 171 -2.37 27.58 29.41
CA ILE A 171 -1.60 28.73 28.95
C ILE A 171 -2.44 30.01 29.06
N ALA A 172 -3.70 30.01 28.60
CA ALA A 172 -4.58 31.16 28.71
C ALA A 172 -4.77 31.62 30.16
N ASN A 173 -5.03 30.68 31.09
CA ASN A 173 -5.18 30.98 32.51
C ASN A 173 -3.88 31.57 33.10
N LEU A 174 -2.72 31.00 32.76
CA LEU A 174 -1.44 31.52 33.21
C LEU A 174 -1.18 32.92 32.66
N THR A 175 -1.53 33.19 31.40
CA THR A 175 -1.43 34.54 30.80
C THR A 175 -2.31 35.54 31.54
N GLU A 176 -3.56 35.18 31.86
CA GLU A 176 -4.45 36.04 32.65
C GLU A 176 -3.88 36.34 34.04
N ARG A 177 -3.35 35.32 34.73
CA ARG A 177 -2.68 35.51 36.04
C ARG A 177 -1.48 36.43 35.96
N ILE A 178 -0.64 36.27 34.93
CA ILE A 178 0.52 37.14 34.71
C ILE A 178 0.07 38.59 34.51
N ASN A 179 -0.95 38.82 33.68
CA ASN A 179 -1.46 40.17 33.44
C ASN A 179 -2.05 40.80 34.71
N ALA A 180 -2.77 40.02 35.51
CA ALA A 180 -3.29 40.49 36.80
C ALA A 180 -2.14 40.89 37.75
N LEU A 181 -1.11 40.05 37.87
CA LEU A 181 0.06 40.34 38.70
C LEU A 181 0.86 41.56 38.21
N LEU A 182 0.97 41.76 36.89
CA LEU A 182 1.59 42.95 36.33
C LEU A 182 0.81 44.21 36.71
N GLY A 183 -0.52 44.18 36.58
CA GLY A 183 -1.38 45.29 36.99
C GLY A 183 -1.27 45.61 38.48
N GLU A 184 -1.26 44.59 39.34
CA GLU A 184 -1.04 44.75 40.79
C GLU A 184 0.33 45.37 41.09
N ASN A 185 1.38 44.92 40.40
CA ASN A 185 2.74 45.47 40.56
C ASN A 185 2.81 46.95 40.16
N GLU A 186 2.18 47.33 39.05
CA GLU A 186 2.10 48.72 38.61
C GLU A 186 1.35 49.59 39.62
N PHE A 187 0.22 49.10 40.14
CA PHE A 187 -0.55 49.78 41.16
C PHE A 187 0.26 49.97 42.45
N LEU A 188 0.95 48.93 42.92
CA LEU A 188 1.83 49.02 44.09
C LEU A 188 3.00 49.99 43.87
N LYS A 189 3.57 50.05 42.65
CA LYS A 189 4.60 51.04 42.29
C LYS A 189 4.05 52.46 42.35
N GLN A 190 2.83 52.69 41.86
CA GLN A 190 2.16 54.00 41.94
C GLN A 190 1.93 54.40 43.39
N GLN A 191 1.36 53.51 44.22
CA GLN A 191 1.18 53.77 45.65
C GLN A 191 2.51 54.11 46.35
N ASN A 192 3.57 53.34 46.11
CA ASN A 192 4.89 53.62 46.67
C ASN A 192 5.44 54.99 46.24
N SER A 193 5.20 55.40 45.00
CA SER A 193 5.58 56.74 44.51
C SER A 193 4.81 57.85 45.23
N GLU A 194 3.50 57.67 45.40
CA GLU A 194 2.65 58.61 46.14
C GLU A 194 3.03 58.68 47.63
N TYR A 195 3.28 57.56 48.30
CA TYR A 195 3.80 57.55 49.67
C TYR A 195 5.13 58.30 49.79
N LYS A 196 6.06 58.11 48.84
CA LYS A 196 7.33 58.86 48.82
C LYS A 196 7.13 60.37 48.67
N LYS A 197 6.18 60.79 47.82
CA LYS A 197 5.82 62.21 47.67
C LYS A 197 5.20 62.77 48.94
N LEU A 198 4.27 62.04 49.56
CA LEU A 198 3.61 62.44 50.80
C LEU A 198 4.64 62.60 51.93
N ILE A 199 5.52 61.62 52.12
CA ILE A 199 6.61 61.69 53.10
C ILE A 199 7.52 62.90 52.83
N SER A 200 7.91 63.13 51.57
CA SER A 200 8.74 64.28 51.21
C SER A 200 8.03 65.62 51.48
N SER A 201 6.72 65.69 51.24
CA SER A 201 5.92 66.88 51.54
C SER A 201 5.82 67.14 53.03
N LEU A 202 5.55 66.10 53.83
CA LEU A 202 5.48 66.20 55.29
C LEU A 202 6.83 66.61 55.88
N LEU A 203 7.94 66.07 55.38
CA LEU A 203 9.29 66.46 55.80
C LEU A 203 9.58 67.94 55.47
N LYS A 204 9.18 68.41 54.28
CA LYS A 204 9.31 69.83 53.91
C LYS A 204 8.44 70.73 54.78
N GLU A 205 7.19 70.34 55.04
CA GLU A 205 6.29 71.10 55.89
C GLU A 205 6.81 71.17 57.33
N GLN A 206 7.31 70.06 57.87
CA GLN A 206 7.93 70.03 59.20
C GLN A 206 9.19 70.91 59.26
N ALA A 207 10.04 70.87 58.24
CA ALA A 207 11.20 71.75 58.14
C ALA A 207 10.79 73.23 58.10
N GLN A 208 9.82 73.59 57.25
CA GLN A 208 9.30 74.96 57.17
C GLN A 208 8.66 75.42 58.47
N ARG A 209 7.84 74.59 59.13
CA ARG A 209 7.27 74.91 60.44
C ARG A 209 8.36 75.12 61.49
N SER A 210 9.40 74.27 61.50
CA SER A 210 10.52 74.47 62.41
C SER A 210 11.26 75.78 62.14
N GLU A 211 11.53 76.14 60.88
CA GLU A 211 12.11 77.43 60.51
C GLU A 211 11.21 78.60 60.93
N GLN A 212 9.90 78.49 60.74
CA GLN A 212 8.93 79.49 61.16
C GLN A 212 8.90 79.63 62.69
N ASP A 213 8.88 78.54 63.44
CA ASP A 213 8.94 78.54 64.90
C ASP A 213 10.24 79.16 65.41
N TYR A 214 11.39 78.87 64.78
CA TYR A 214 12.68 79.51 65.10
C TYR A 214 12.64 81.02 64.81
N LEU A 215 12.08 81.43 63.66
CA LEU A 215 11.93 82.84 63.30
C LEU A 215 10.97 83.58 64.23
N GLU A 216 9.85 82.97 64.61
CA GLU A 216 8.90 83.52 65.57
C GLU A 216 9.52 83.66 66.95
N LYS A 217 10.24 82.64 67.43
CA LYS A 217 10.95 82.69 68.72
C LYS A 217 12.00 83.81 68.72
N ALA A 218 12.78 83.93 67.65
CA ALA A 218 13.75 85.02 67.50
C ALA A 218 13.09 86.41 67.45
N LYS A 219 11.92 86.55 66.80
CA LYS A 219 11.14 87.80 66.81
C LYS A 219 10.63 88.14 68.21
N ARG A 220 10.10 87.15 68.96
CA ARG A 220 9.66 87.33 70.35
C ARG A 220 10.82 87.74 71.26
N GLU A 221 11.98 87.10 71.13
CA GLU A 221 13.18 87.47 71.89
C GLU A 221 13.63 88.90 71.58
N LYS A 222 13.60 89.33 70.31
CA LYS A 222 13.87 90.73 69.94
C LYS A 222 12.86 91.71 70.54
N LEU A 223 11.57 91.36 70.54
CA LEU A 223 10.50 92.18 71.15
C LEU A 223 10.69 92.31 72.66
N ILE A 224 10.96 91.20 73.36
CA ILE A 224 11.23 91.20 74.81
C ILE A 224 12.48 92.03 75.11
N GLY A 225 13.56 91.85 74.34
CA GLY A 225 14.77 92.68 74.46
C GLY A 225 14.51 94.17 74.26
N SER A 226 13.66 94.53 73.28
CA SER A 226 13.26 95.93 73.04
C SER A 226 12.44 96.53 74.19
N ILE A 227 11.50 95.76 74.75
CA ILE A 227 10.69 96.19 75.90
C ILE A 227 11.59 96.38 77.13
N LEU A 228 12.48 95.43 77.41
CA LEU A 228 13.46 95.55 78.50
C LEU A 228 14.35 96.79 78.34
N LEU A 229 14.85 97.06 77.13
CA LEU A 229 15.65 98.24 76.86
C LEU A 229 14.85 99.54 77.08
N LYS A 230 13.61 99.62 76.59
CA LYS A 230 12.74 100.78 76.80
C LYS A 230 12.41 100.99 78.28
N SER A 231 12.13 99.91 79.00
CA SER A 231 11.92 99.91 80.45
C SER A 231 13.16 100.44 81.18
N LEU A 232 14.35 99.96 80.81
CA LEU A 232 15.61 100.44 81.37
C LEU A 232 15.79 101.94 81.13
N VAL A 233 15.60 102.42 79.90
CA VAL A 233 15.70 103.85 79.54
C VAL A 233 14.68 104.69 80.32
N PHE A 234 13.44 104.22 80.45
CA PHE A 234 12.40 104.92 81.21
C PHE A 234 12.74 105.01 82.70
N SER A 235 13.25 103.91 83.28
CA SER A 235 13.72 103.90 84.67
C SER A 235 14.88 104.87 84.88
N LEU A 236 15.81 104.94 83.92
CA LEU A 236 16.94 105.87 83.95
C LEU A 236 16.46 107.33 83.87
N MET A 237 15.48 107.60 83.00
CA MET A 237 14.84 108.91 82.89
C MET A 237 14.17 109.31 84.20
N ILE A 238 13.45 108.41 84.87
CA ILE A 238 12.85 108.69 86.19
C ILE A 238 13.94 109.03 87.21
N VAL A 239 15.03 108.27 87.28
CA VAL A 239 16.14 108.52 88.21
C VAL A 239 16.80 109.87 87.93
N ILE A 240 17.04 110.20 86.66
CA ILE A 240 17.58 111.51 86.25
C ILE A 240 16.61 112.63 86.66
N THR A 241 15.31 112.45 86.42
CA THR A 241 14.29 113.46 86.72
C THR A 241 14.14 113.66 88.24
N ALA A 242 14.08 112.58 89.01
CA ALA A 242 14.03 112.61 90.46
C ALA A 242 15.31 113.23 91.04
N GLY A 243 16.49 112.85 90.53
CA GLY A 243 17.77 113.45 90.90
C GLY A 243 17.82 114.94 90.60
N TYR A 244 17.30 115.37 89.45
CA TYR A 244 17.20 116.78 89.09
C TYR A 244 16.21 117.56 89.99
N LEU A 245 15.05 116.98 90.30
CA LEU A 245 14.08 117.58 91.22
C LEU A 245 14.65 117.72 92.63
N LEU A 246 15.34 116.70 93.14
CA LEU A 246 16.05 116.76 94.43
C LEU A 246 17.17 117.80 94.40
N TYR A 247 17.94 117.88 93.32
CA TYR A 247 18.96 118.93 93.14
C TYR A 247 18.34 120.33 93.13
N ARG A 248 17.22 120.53 92.44
CA ARG A 248 16.48 121.80 92.39
C ARG A 248 15.88 122.16 93.75
N ALA A 249 15.29 121.20 94.45
CA ALA A 249 14.75 121.40 95.80
C ALA A 249 15.85 121.76 96.80
N LYS A 250 17.02 121.12 96.73
CA LYS A 250 18.20 121.50 97.52
C LYS A 250 18.65 122.93 97.21
N ARG A 251 18.73 123.29 95.93
CA ARG A 251 19.11 124.65 95.51
C ARG A 251 18.09 125.71 95.94
N SER A 252 16.81 125.37 95.96
CA SER A 252 15.73 126.20 96.52
C SER A 252 15.90 126.44 98.03
N TYR A 253 16.38 125.44 98.77
CA TYR A 253 16.67 125.58 100.20
C TYR A 253 17.91 126.44 100.47
N GLU A 254 18.94 126.35 99.63
CA GLU A 254 20.21 127.08 99.80
C GLU A 254 20.15 128.56 99.35
N TYR A 255 19.18 128.95 98.52
CA TYR A 255 19.07 130.33 97.98
C TYR A 255 17.72 131.03 98.24
N GLY A 256 16.78 130.38 98.93
CA GLY A 256 15.44 130.92 99.22
C GLY A 256 15.19 131.39 100.66
N GLY A 257 16.20 131.35 101.52
CA GLY A 257 16.12 131.83 102.90
C GLY A 257 16.87 133.15 103.09
N LEU A 258 16.16 134.26 102.87
CA LEU A 258 16.29 135.49 103.66
C LEU A 258 15.45 135.30 104.94
#